data_AF-A0A376TXU3-F1
#
_entry.id   AF-A0A376TXU3-F1
#
_cell.length_a   1.000
_cell.length_b   1.000
_cell.length_c   1.000
_cell.angle_alpha   90.00
_cell.angle_beta   90.00
_cell.angle_gamma   90.00
#
_symmetry.space_group_name_H-M   'P 1'
#
loop_
_entity.id
_entity.type
_entity.pdbx_description
1 polymer ?
#
loop_
_entity_poly.entity_id
_entity_poly.type
_entity_poly.pdbx_seq_one_letter_code
_entity_poly.pdbx_strand_id
1 'polypeptide(L)'
;MSLGEYDPCLTDWLGIAEINHALPPVVGSAEICGEITAQTAVLTGLKAGTPVVGGLFDVVSTALCAGIEDEFTLNAVMGTWAVTSGITRGLRDGEAHPYVYGRYVNDGEFIVHEASPTSSGNLEWFYRTVGRNLV
;
A
#
# COMPACT_ATOMS: atom_id res chain seq x y z
N MET A 1 12.03 8.12 0.63
CA MET A 1 11.64 6.94 -0.19
C MET A 1 12.82 6.09 -0.62
N SER A 2 13.91 6.60 -1.21
CA SER A 2 15.07 5.77 -1.56
C SER A 2 15.78 5.16 -0.34
N LEU A 3 15.96 5.92 0.75
CA LEU A 3 16.87 5.58 1.85
C LEU A 3 16.42 4.51 2.86
N GLY A 4 15.16 4.10 2.90
CA GLY A 4 14.66 3.18 3.93
C GLY A 4 13.78 3.85 4.97
N GLU A 5 13.94 5.15 5.17
CA GLU A 5 13.65 5.78 6.46
C GLU A 5 12.71 6.99 6.33
N TYR A 6 12.22 7.49 7.47
CA TYR A 6 11.53 8.78 7.53
C TYR A 6 12.50 9.90 7.15
N ASP A 7 12.03 10.84 6.36
CA ASP A 7 12.78 12.06 6.12
C ASP A 7 12.54 13.02 7.30
N PRO A 8 13.58 13.42 8.05
CA PRO A 8 13.44 14.27 9.22
C PRO A 8 12.86 15.64 8.88
N CYS A 9 12.99 16.11 7.63
CA CYS A 9 12.43 17.39 7.23
C CYS A 9 10.90 17.37 7.16
N LEU A 10 10.26 16.19 7.04
CA LEU A 10 8.81 16.09 6.88
C LEU A 10 8.06 16.59 8.12
N THR A 11 8.50 16.22 9.32
CA THR A 11 7.86 16.66 10.57
C THR A 11 8.07 18.15 10.78
N ASP A 12 9.23 18.69 10.40
CA ASP A 12 9.51 20.13 10.42
C ASP A 12 8.58 20.89 9.47
N TRP A 13 8.43 20.43 8.22
CA TRP A 13 7.56 21.07 7.22
C TRP A 13 6.08 21.04 7.60
N LEU A 14 5.66 19.99 8.30
CA LEU A 14 4.30 19.85 8.81
C LEU A 14 4.08 20.58 10.14
N GLY A 15 5.13 21.14 10.75
CA GLY A 15 5.04 21.87 12.02
C GLY A 15 4.77 20.97 13.24
N ILE A 16 5.26 19.73 13.20
CA ILE A 16 5.06 18.68 14.23
C ILE A 16 6.37 18.03 14.67
N ALA A 17 7.49 18.77 14.63
CA ALA A 17 8.83 18.26 14.94
C ALA A 17 8.92 17.56 16.32
N GLU A 18 8.05 17.91 17.27
CA GLU A 18 7.98 17.29 18.59
C GLU A 18 7.68 15.80 18.55
N ILE A 19 7.07 15.25 17.48
CA ILE A 19 6.73 13.82 17.39
C ILE A 19 7.89 12.94 16.91
N ASN A 20 9.04 13.53 16.52
CA ASN A 20 10.14 12.78 15.92
C ASN A 20 10.60 11.57 16.76
N HIS A 21 10.57 11.69 18.09
CA HIS A 21 10.95 10.63 19.03
C HIS A 21 9.89 9.51 19.16
N ALA A 22 8.68 9.75 18.67
CA ALA A 22 7.54 8.83 18.74
C ALA A 22 7.25 8.14 17.40
N LEU A 23 7.99 8.45 16.34
CA LEU A 23 7.88 7.74 15.07
C LEU A 23 8.32 6.28 15.26
N PRO A 24 7.50 5.29 14.86
CA PRO A 24 7.89 3.88 14.98
C PRO A 24 9.03 3.57 14.01
N PRO A 25 9.92 2.61 14.31
CA PRO A 25 10.96 2.21 13.37
C PRO A 25 10.34 1.71 12.05
N VAL A 26 11.01 1.97 10.93
CA VAL A 26 10.64 1.37 9.64
C VAL A 26 11.21 -0.04 9.59
N VAL A 27 10.36 -1.04 9.36
CA VAL A 27 10.73 -2.46 9.28
C VAL A 27 10.39 -3.03 7.91
N GLY A 28 11.09 -4.10 7.52
CA GLY A 28 10.81 -4.82 6.28
C GLY A 28 9.48 -5.57 6.35
N SER A 29 8.83 -5.78 5.20
CA SER A 29 7.51 -6.44 5.15
C SER A 29 7.50 -7.86 5.71
N ALA A 30 8.58 -8.62 5.49
CA ALA A 30 8.77 -9.96 6.02
C ALA A 30 9.61 -10.00 7.30
N GLU A 31 10.08 -8.85 7.80
CA GLU A 31 10.85 -8.78 9.03
C GLU A 31 9.96 -9.11 10.22
N ILE A 32 10.39 -10.03 11.08
CA ILE A 32 9.70 -10.34 12.33
C ILE A 32 9.93 -9.17 13.30
N CYS A 33 8.87 -8.41 13.56
CA CYS A 33 8.90 -7.22 14.43
C CYS A 33 8.36 -7.49 15.84
N GLY A 34 7.97 -8.74 16.13
CA GLY A 34 7.54 -9.16 17.45
C GLY A 34 6.89 -10.54 17.44
N GLU A 35 6.24 -10.85 18.56
CA GLU A 35 5.54 -12.11 18.74
C GLU A 35 4.21 -11.88 19.47
N ILE A 36 3.24 -12.77 19.23
CA ILE A 36 1.98 -12.78 19.98
C ILE A 36 2.27 -13.03 21.46
N THR A 37 1.94 -12.06 22.32
CA THR A 37 2.09 -12.21 23.77
C THR A 37 1.05 -13.17 24.35
N ALA A 38 1.26 -13.66 25.57
CA ALA A 38 0.28 -14.47 26.28
C ALA A 38 -1.08 -13.75 26.46
N GLN A 39 -1.06 -12.45 26.73
CA GLN A 39 -2.27 -11.64 26.84
C GLN A 39 -3.00 -11.54 25.49
N THR A 40 -2.27 -11.26 24.41
CA THR A 40 -2.84 -11.16 23.06
C THR A 40 -3.42 -12.50 22.60
N ALA A 41 -2.76 -13.62 22.93
CA ALA A 41 -3.25 -14.97 22.62
C ALA A 41 -4.65 -15.24 23.20
N VAL A 42 -4.92 -14.80 24.43
CA VAL A 42 -6.24 -14.94 25.06
C VAL A 42 -7.32 -14.15 24.30
N LEU A 43 -6.97 -12.99 23.75
CA LEU A 43 -7.92 -12.12 23.04
C LEU A 43 -8.20 -12.57 21.61
N THR A 44 -7.20 -13.10 20.91
CA THR A 44 -7.28 -13.39 19.48
C THR A 44 -7.45 -14.88 19.15
N GLY A 45 -7.14 -15.77 20.10
CA GLY A 45 -7.07 -17.21 19.87
C GLY A 45 -5.79 -17.66 19.14
N LEU A 46 -4.88 -16.75 18.80
CA LEU A 46 -3.57 -17.08 18.24
C LEU A 46 -2.66 -17.68 19.31
N LYS A 47 -1.69 -18.50 18.90
CA LYS A 47 -0.71 -19.11 19.81
C LYS A 47 0.27 -18.05 20.32
N ALA A 48 0.54 -18.04 21.63
CA ALA A 48 1.60 -17.22 22.19
C ALA A 48 2.98 -17.62 21.62
N GLY A 49 3.81 -16.64 21.31
CA GLY A 49 5.10 -16.83 20.63
C GLY A 49 4.98 -16.97 19.10
N THR A 50 3.77 -16.85 18.51
CA THR A 50 3.65 -16.80 17.04
C THR A 50 4.34 -15.52 16.53
N PRO A 51 5.28 -15.62 15.57
CA PRO A 51 5.93 -14.45 14.99
C PRO A 51 4.93 -13.51 14.30
N VAL A 52 5.16 -12.20 14.46
CA VAL A 52 4.44 -11.13 13.78
C VAL A 52 5.43 -10.39 12.88
N VAL A 53 5.08 -10.23 11.60
CA VAL A 53 5.90 -9.53 10.62
C VAL A 53 5.42 -8.11 10.37
N GLY A 54 6.28 -7.25 9.81
CA GLY A 54 5.97 -5.84 9.48
C GLY A 54 4.73 -5.67 8.59
N GLY A 55 4.48 -6.64 7.70
CA GLY A 55 3.28 -6.68 6.87
C GLY A 55 3.39 -5.84 5.61
N LEU A 56 2.24 -5.67 4.94
CA LEU A 56 2.16 -5.11 3.61
C LEU A 56 1.05 -4.06 3.55
N PHE A 57 1.27 -3.05 2.71
CA PHE A 57 0.20 -2.19 2.21
C PHE A 57 -0.74 -3.01 1.31
N ASP A 58 -2.04 -2.71 1.27
CA ASP A 58 -3.04 -3.53 0.58
C ASP A 58 -2.85 -3.54 -0.95
N VAL A 59 -2.46 -2.42 -1.56
CA VAL A 59 -2.12 -2.35 -3.00
C VAL A 59 -0.89 -3.22 -3.31
N VAL A 60 0.13 -3.19 -2.45
CA VAL A 60 1.31 -4.07 -2.57
C VAL A 60 0.90 -5.54 -2.45
N SER A 61 0.07 -5.86 -1.46
CA SER A 61 -0.44 -7.22 -1.23
C SER A 61 -1.21 -7.73 -2.45
N THR A 62 -2.04 -6.87 -3.05
CA THR A 62 -2.85 -7.23 -4.22
C THR A 62 -1.96 -7.49 -5.44
N ALA A 63 -0.98 -6.62 -5.71
CA ALA A 63 -0.03 -6.82 -6.80
C ALA A 63 0.80 -8.10 -6.61
N LEU A 64 1.24 -8.38 -5.37
CA LEU A 64 1.96 -9.61 -5.02
C LEU A 64 1.09 -10.86 -5.26
N CYS A 65 -0.14 -10.86 -4.76
CA CYS A 65 -1.07 -11.98 -4.94
C CYS A 65 -1.51 -12.17 -6.39
N ALA A 66 -1.51 -11.11 -7.19
CA ALA A 66 -1.75 -11.17 -8.63
C ALA A 66 -0.56 -11.74 -9.43
N GLY A 67 0.60 -11.95 -8.78
CA GLY A 67 1.78 -12.53 -9.41
C GLY A 67 2.55 -11.55 -10.30
N ILE A 68 2.58 -10.25 -9.94
CA ILE A 68 3.44 -9.30 -10.65
C ILE A 68 4.90 -9.52 -10.24
N GLU A 69 5.72 -9.81 -11.26
CA GLU A 69 7.15 -10.15 -11.09
C GLU A 69 8.10 -9.25 -11.91
N ASP A 70 7.58 -8.42 -12.80
CA ASP A 70 8.39 -7.55 -13.68
C ASP A 70 7.83 -6.14 -13.89
N GLU A 71 8.64 -5.25 -14.44
CA GLU A 71 8.28 -3.85 -14.74
C GLU A 71 7.37 -3.69 -15.97
N PHE A 72 7.01 -4.78 -16.64
CA PHE A 72 6.23 -4.78 -17.88
C PHE A 72 4.78 -5.22 -17.66
N THR A 73 4.47 -5.69 -16.45
CA THR A 73 3.16 -6.18 -16.07
C THR A 73 2.45 -5.18 -15.17
N LEU A 74 1.16 -4.97 -15.43
CA LEU A 74 0.29 -4.12 -14.62
C LEU A 74 -0.79 -4.95 -13.95
N ASN A 75 -1.15 -4.57 -12.72
CA ASN A 75 -2.29 -5.09 -11.97
C ASN A 75 -3.37 -4.03 -12.01
N ALA A 76 -4.56 -4.43 -12.44
CA ALA A 76 -5.73 -3.56 -12.53
C ALA A 76 -6.84 -4.11 -11.64
N VAL A 77 -7.17 -3.35 -10.59
CA VAL A 77 -8.24 -3.66 -9.65
C VAL A 77 -9.41 -2.74 -9.94
N MET A 78 -10.50 -3.30 -10.47
CA MET A 78 -11.71 -2.57 -10.82
C MET A 78 -12.78 -2.72 -9.73
N GLY A 79 -12.56 -2.07 -8.59
CA GLY A 79 -13.53 -1.95 -7.49
C GLY A 79 -14.39 -0.69 -7.62
N THR A 80 -14.92 -0.18 -6.50
CA THR A 80 -15.59 1.14 -6.46
C THR A 80 -14.69 2.22 -7.07
N TRP A 81 -13.40 2.16 -6.74
CA TRP A 81 -12.32 2.88 -7.41
C TRP A 81 -11.56 1.93 -8.33
N ALA A 82 -10.96 2.48 -9.38
CA ALA A 82 -10.01 1.76 -10.21
C ALA A 82 -8.62 2.01 -9.64
N VAL A 83 -7.85 0.96 -9.40
CA VAL A 83 -6.44 1.07 -9.00
C VAL A 83 -5.61 0.30 -10.02
N THR A 84 -4.68 1.00 -10.66
CA THR A 84 -3.72 0.39 -11.58
C THR A 84 -2.32 0.53 -10.99
N SER A 85 -1.63 -0.58 -10.82
CA SER A 85 -0.33 -0.64 -10.17
C SER A 85 0.68 -1.43 -11.01
N GLY A 86 1.93 -0.99 -11.03
CA GLY A 86 3.08 -1.74 -11.55
C GLY A 86 4.23 -1.71 -10.55
N ILE A 87 5.28 -2.47 -10.83
CA ILE A 87 6.53 -2.43 -10.06
C ILE A 87 7.65 -1.77 -10.86
N THR A 88 8.58 -1.11 -10.18
CA THR A 88 9.78 -0.56 -10.79
C THR A 88 10.99 -0.62 -9.86
N ARG A 89 12.19 -0.66 -10.43
CA ARG A 89 13.49 -0.59 -9.72
C ARG A 89 14.06 0.82 -9.66
N GLY A 90 13.37 1.81 -10.23
CA GLY A 90 13.84 3.20 -10.27
C GLY A 90 12.72 4.20 -10.05
N LEU A 91 12.98 5.20 -9.22
CA LEU A 91 12.12 6.37 -9.12
C LEU A 91 12.55 7.38 -10.19
N ARG A 92 11.58 8.00 -10.88
CA ARG A 92 11.85 9.02 -11.90
C ARG A 92 11.73 10.41 -11.30
N ASP A 93 12.73 11.24 -11.52
CA ASP A 93 12.66 12.66 -11.18
C ASP A 93 11.85 13.43 -12.21
N GLY A 94 11.04 14.39 -11.76
CA GLY A 94 10.29 15.30 -12.64
C GLY A 94 9.15 14.64 -13.42
N GLU A 95 8.62 13.51 -12.95
CA GLU A 95 7.40 12.92 -13.50
C GLU A 95 6.22 13.89 -13.38
N ALA A 96 5.58 14.21 -14.50
CA ALA A 96 4.52 15.21 -14.55
C ALA A 96 3.21 14.66 -13.99
N HIS A 97 3.00 13.35 -14.12
CA HIS A 97 1.83 12.69 -13.57
C HIS A 97 2.04 12.38 -12.07
N PRO A 98 1.09 12.71 -11.19
CA PRO A 98 1.26 12.54 -9.74
C PRO A 98 1.00 11.10 -9.30
N TYR A 99 1.81 10.15 -9.77
CA TYR A 99 1.73 8.77 -9.31
C TYR A 99 2.00 8.67 -7.81
N VAL A 100 1.38 7.67 -7.18
CA VAL A 100 1.67 7.31 -5.80
C VAL A 100 2.73 6.20 -5.80
N TYR A 101 3.78 6.42 -5.02
CA TYR A 101 4.90 5.49 -4.90
C TYR A 101 4.95 4.88 -3.50
N GLY A 102 5.33 3.61 -3.41
CA GLY A 102 5.64 2.92 -2.16
C GLY A 102 6.81 1.94 -2.35
N ARG A 103 7.37 1.40 -1.28
CA ARG A 103 8.27 0.24 -1.41
C ARG A 103 7.47 -1.01 -1.79
N TYR A 104 8.08 -1.87 -2.59
CA TYR A 104 7.56 -3.21 -2.86
C TYR A 104 8.18 -4.23 -1.89
N VAL A 105 7.83 -5.51 -2.05
CA VAL A 105 8.22 -6.58 -1.11
C VAL A 105 9.71 -6.94 -1.17
N ASN A 106 10.35 -6.69 -2.33
CA ASN A 106 11.77 -6.95 -2.52
C ASN A 106 12.58 -5.65 -2.37
N ASP A 107 13.80 -5.79 -1.87
CA ASP A 107 14.73 -4.68 -1.72
C ASP A 107 15.01 -4.00 -3.07
N GLY A 108 14.96 -2.66 -3.09
CA GLY A 108 15.21 -1.85 -4.28
C GLY A 108 14.05 -1.81 -5.28
N GLU A 109 12.94 -2.49 -5.00
CA GLU A 109 11.72 -2.41 -5.81
C GLU A 109 10.70 -1.47 -5.18
N PHE A 110 9.96 -0.79 -6.04
CA PHE A 110 8.95 0.18 -5.70
C PHE A 110 7.64 -0.19 -6.40
N ILE A 111 6.53 -0.02 -5.70
CA ILE A 111 5.23 -0.01 -6.34
C ILE A 111 4.93 1.40 -6.83
N VAL A 112 4.47 1.51 -8.06
CA VAL A 112 3.91 2.74 -8.63
C VAL A 112 2.44 2.47 -8.92
N HIS A 113 1.55 3.35 -8.47
CA HIS A 113 0.14 3.19 -8.75
C HIS A 113 -0.58 4.51 -8.97
N GLU A 114 -1.67 4.42 -9.73
CA GLU A 114 -2.68 5.44 -9.91
C GLU A 114 -4.02 4.89 -9.44
N ALA A 115 -4.83 5.76 -8.85
CA ALA A 115 -6.16 5.42 -8.40
C ALA A 115 -7.17 6.46 -8.88
N SER A 116 -8.20 5.98 -9.54
CA SER A 116 -9.22 6.81 -10.18
C SER A 116 -10.60 6.56 -9.54
N PRO A 117 -11.39 7.62 -9.26
CA PRO A 117 -12.76 7.48 -8.79
C PRO A 117 -13.72 7.02 -9.90
N THR A 118 -13.22 6.82 -11.13
CA THR A 118 -14.02 6.34 -12.26
C THR A 118 -13.84 4.84 -12.49
N SER A 119 -14.74 4.03 -11.93
CA SER A 119 -14.72 2.57 -12.03
C SER A 119 -16.14 1.97 -11.90
N SER A 120 -16.27 0.78 -11.31
CA SER A 120 -17.55 0.07 -11.17
C SER A 120 -18.61 0.86 -10.40
N GLY A 121 -18.22 1.78 -9.50
CA GLY A 121 -19.16 2.67 -8.82
C GLY A 121 -19.95 3.57 -9.78
N ASN A 122 -19.31 4.04 -10.85
CA ASN A 122 -19.98 4.85 -11.89
C ASN A 122 -20.89 4.00 -12.76
N LEU A 123 -20.46 2.77 -13.07
CA LEU A 123 -21.28 1.81 -13.80
C LEU A 123 -22.54 1.45 -13.00
N GLU A 124 -22.40 1.21 -11.69
CA GLU A 124 -23.52 0.96 -10.79
C GLU A 124 -24.47 2.16 -10.76
N TRP A 125 -23.94 3.37 -10.56
CA TRP A 125 -24.73 4.60 -10.57
C TRP A 125 -25.51 4.77 -11.88
N PHE A 126 -24.84 4.55 -13.02
CA PHE A 126 -25.45 4.65 -14.34
C PHE A 126 -26.61 3.65 -14.50
N TYR A 127 -26.38 2.39 -14.13
CA TYR A 127 -27.41 1.35 -14.21
C TYR A 127 -28.62 1.67 -13.32
N ARG A 128 -28.39 2.15 -12.09
CA ARG A 128 -29.46 2.53 -11.15
C ARG A 128 -30.27 3.73 -11.63
N THR A 129 -29.62 4.69 -12.27
CA THR A 129 -30.24 5.98 -12.66
C THR A 129 -30.93 5.89 -14.02
N VAL A 130 -30.30 5.22 -14.98
CA VAL A 130 -30.75 5.16 -16.39
C VAL A 130 -31.22 3.76 -16.78
N GLY A 131 -30.47 2.73 -16.38
CA GLY A 131 -30.70 1.35 -16.80
C GLY A 131 -32.00 0.72 -16.32
N ARG A 132 -32.53 1.11 -15.16
CA ARG A 132 -33.78 0.57 -14.60
C ARG A 132 -35.04 0.87 -15.42
N ASN A 133 -35.02 1.88 -16.29
CA ASN A 133 -36.15 2.26 -17.14
C ASN A 133 -36.02 1.72 -18.59
N LEU A 134 -34.98 0.93 -18.87
CA LEU A 134 -34.69 0.39 -20.20
C LEU A 134 -35.02 -1.11 -20.34
N VAL A 135 -35.66 -1.70 -19.33
CA VAL A 135 -36.16 -3.09 -19.33
C VAL A 135 -37.60 -3.13 -18.86
#